data_AF-A0ABD0Y154-F1
#
_entry.id   AF-A0ABD0Y154-F1
#
_cell.length_a   1.000
_cell.length_b   1.000
_cell.length_c   1.000
_cell.angle_alpha   90.00
_cell.angle_beta   90.00
_cell.angle_gamma   90.00
#
_symmetry.space_group_name_H-M   'P 1'
#
loop_
_entity.id
_entity.type
_entity.pdbx_description
1 polymer ?
#
loop_
_entity_poly.entity_id
_entity_poly.type
_entity_poly.pdbx_seq_one_letter_code
_entity_poly.pdbx_strand_id
1 'polypeptide(L)'
;MATEHQYFYEDEVFRIDKRGNVEFGMVLENSELVSSDDNSDAEDNVKIKKGHIRVAWHPTGAEEVVCEKKVGLADRSLMPGDVVRRMIKGKDTQRGYCRHMEVTACVQVVGTKHIINNIKSSNLVSLEVILGFNL
;
A
#
# COMPACT_ATOMS: atom_id res chain seq x y z
N MET A 1 -19.95 6.58 16.12
CA MET A 1 -19.57 5.48 15.20
C MET A 1 -18.13 5.72 14.83
N ALA A 2 -17.23 4.76 15.09
CA ALA A 2 -15.84 4.90 14.68
C ALA A 2 -15.82 5.16 13.17
N THR A 3 -15.17 6.24 12.73
CA THR A 3 -14.95 6.46 11.30
C THR A 3 -14.09 5.30 10.82
N GLU A 4 -14.68 4.38 10.08
CA GLU A 4 -13.98 3.26 9.48
C GLU A 4 -12.96 3.84 8.48
N HIS A 5 -11.67 3.70 8.75
CA HIS A 5 -10.63 4.18 7.84
C HIS A 5 -10.75 3.42 6.52
N GLN A 6 -10.79 4.15 5.40
CA GLN A 6 -10.91 3.50 4.10
C GLN A 6 -9.61 2.78 3.70
N TYR A 7 -8.46 3.36 4.07
CA TYR A 7 -7.12 2.90 3.70
C TYR A 7 -6.18 2.77 4.90
N PHE A 8 -5.31 1.76 4.83
CA PHE A 8 -4.25 1.46 5.80
C PHE A 8 -2.87 1.73 5.21
N TYR A 9 -1.85 1.77 6.08
CA TYR A 9 -0.45 1.79 5.67
C TYR A 9 -0.15 0.61 4.73
N GLU A 10 0.62 0.87 3.66
CA GLU A 10 0.96 -0.11 2.62
C GLU A 10 -0.21 -0.62 1.76
N ASP A 11 -1.43 -0.07 1.90
CA ASP A 11 -2.47 -0.33 0.89
C ASP A 11 -2.00 0.17 -0.48
N GLU A 12 -2.18 -0.65 -1.51
CA GLU A 12 -2.00 -0.24 -2.90
C GLU A 12 -3.28 0.45 -3.36
N VAL A 13 -3.15 1.67 -3.84
CA VAL A 13 -4.24 2.48 -4.37
C VAL A 13 -4.03 2.78 -5.83
N PHE A 14 -5.11 3.07 -6.54
CA PHE A 14 -5.05 3.50 -7.93
C PHE A 14 -5.95 4.71 -8.19
N ARG A 15 -5.59 5.46 -9.23
CA ARG A 15 -6.47 6.43 -9.88
C ARG A 15 -6.40 6.29 -11.39
N ILE A 16 -7.42 6.78 -12.08
CA ILE A 16 -7.46 6.83 -13.53
C ILE A 16 -7.27 8.28 -13.97
N ASP A 17 -6.25 8.54 -14.78
CA ASP A 17 -6.00 9.87 -15.31
C ASP A 17 -7.05 10.25 -16.37
N LYS A 18 -7.02 11.51 -16.82
CA LYS A 18 -7.96 12.01 -17.87
C LYS A 18 -7.82 11.29 -19.22
N ARG A 19 -6.72 10.56 -19.44
CA ARG A 19 -6.42 9.81 -20.66
C ARG A 19 -6.82 8.34 -20.55
N GLY A 20 -7.32 7.91 -19.39
CA GLY A 20 -7.70 6.52 -19.12
C GLY A 20 -6.55 5.63 -18.66
N ASN A 21 -5.38 6.17 -18.36
CA ASN A 21 -4.26 5.40 -17.82
C ASN A 21 -4.46 5.18 -16.32
N VAL A 22 -4.09 3.99 -15.85
CA VAL A 22 -4.09 3.67 -14.42
C VAL A 22 -2.74 4.08 -13.83
N GLU A 23 -2.80 4.86 -12.76
CA GLU A 23 -1.65 5.21 -11.94
C GLU A 23 -1.81 4.55 -10.58
N PHE A 24 -0.80 3.78 -10.17
CA PHE A 24 -0.75 3.07 -8.89
C PHE A 24 0.09 3.84 -7.89
N GLY A 25 -0.25 3.72 -6.62
CA GLY A 25 0.51 4.31 -5.53
C GLY A 25 0.37 3.51 -4.24
N MET A 26 1.25 3.78 -3.30
CA MET A 26 1.28 3.13 -1.99
C MET A 26 0.94 4.14 -0.90
N VAL A 27 0.04 3.76 0.01
CA VAL A 27 -0.34 4.62 1.14
C VAL A 27 0.78 4.65 2.19
N LEU A 28 1.30 5.84 2.47
CA LEU A 28 2.34 6.08 3.46
C LEU A 28 1.77 6.49 4.82
N GLU A 29 0.70 7.28 4.83
CA GLU A 29 0.11 7.80 6.06
C GLU A 29 -1.39 8.03 5.93
N ASN A 30 -2.12 7.82 7.03
CA ASN A 30 -3.53 8.21 7.17
C ASN A 30 -3.67 9.30 8.24
N SER A 31 -4.55 10.28 7.98
CA SER A 31 -4.96 11.37 8.88
C SER A 31 -5.27 11.00 10.34
N GLU A 32 -5.61 9.74 10.65
CA GLU A 32 -6.05 9.33 11.99
C GLU A 32 -5.11 8.34 12.71
N LEU A 33 -4.00 7.90 12.08
CA LEU A 33 -2.97 7.09 12.77
C LEU A 33 -2.03 7.93 13.66
N VAL A 34 -2.24 9.25 13.72
CA VAL A 34 -1.53 10.18 14.61
C VAL A 34 -2.42 10.52 15.81
N SER A 35 -2.63 9.55 16.70
CA SER A 35 -3.30 9.74 18.00
C SER A 35 -2.85 8.62 18.92
N SER A 36 -2.20 8.80 20.07
CA SER A 36 -2.04 9.97 20.96
C SER A 36 -0.95 9.61 21.97
N ASP A 37 0.31 10.01 21.79
CA ASP A 37 1.29 9.96 22.90
C ASP A 37 2.65 10.68 22.67
N ASP A 38 2.79 11.55 21.67
CA ASP A 38 4.03 12.35 21.54
C ASP A 38 3.75 13.84 21.61
N ASN A 39 3.92 14.34 22.83
CA ASN A 39 4.22 15.73 23.13
C ASN A 39 5.69 15.97 22.73
N SER A 40 5.97 16.15 21.43
CA SER A 40 7.27 16.65 20.99
C SER A 40 7.09 17.72 19.92
N ASP A 41 7.58 18.91 20.24
CA ASP A 41 7.74 20.07 19.38
C ASP A 41 8.67 19.75 18.21
N ALA A 42 8.16 19.13 17.15
CA ALA A 42 8.83 19.00 15.88
C ALA A 42 8.04 19.74 14.80
N GLU A 43 8.46 20.98 14.56
CA GLU A 43 8.11 21.81 13.41
C GLU A 43 8.49 21.08 12.11
N ASP A 44 7.55 20.30 11.53
CA ASP A 44 7.41 20.03 10.08
C ASP A 44 6.39 18.93 9.72
N ASN A 45 5.78 18.25 10.69
CA ASN A 45 4.69 17.31 10.40
C ASN A 45 3.37 18.07 10.12
N VAL A 46 3.16 18.47 8.86
CA VAL A 46 1.85 18.93 8.37
C VAL A 46 0.84 17.81 8.58
N LYS A 47 0.07 17.90 9.67
CA LYS A 47 -0.98 16.95 10.02
C LYS A 47 -1.92 16.75 8.83
N ILE A 48 -1.98 15.51 8.32
CA ILE A 48 -2.86 15.17 7.21
C ILE A 48 -4.31 15.42 7.65
N LYS A 49 -5.05 16.18 6.83
CA LYS A 49 -6.45 16.50 7.08
C LYS A 49 -7.31 15.23 7.07
N LYS A 50 -8.25 15.10 8.00
CA LYS A 50 -9.26 14.02 8.02
C LYS A 50 -9.84 13.73 6.62
N GLY A 51 -9.90 12.45 6.25
CA GLY A 51 -10.36 11.99 4.93
C GLY A 51 -9.35 12.20 3.79
N HIS A 52 -8.07 12.40 4.16
CA HIS A 52 -6.95 12.42 3.23
C HIS A 52 -5.90 11.41 3.69
N ILE A 53 -5.11 10.97 2.71
CA ILE A 53 -4.01 10.03 2.86
C ILE A 53 -2.80 10.59 2.11
N ARG A 54 -1.59 10.25 2.55
CA ARG A 54 -0.36 10.49 1.79
C ARG A 54 -0.05 9.25 0.97
N VAL A 55 0.17 9.44 -0.33
CA VAL A 55 0.42 8.36 -1.29
C VAL A 55 1.72 8.64 -2.02
N ALA A 56 2.61 7.65 -2.12
CA ALA A 56 3.75 7.66 -3.03
C ALA A 56 3.35 7.02 -4.36
N TRP A 57 3.41 7.78 -5.45
CA TRP A 57 2.97 7.34 -6.78
C TRP A 57 4.07 6.61 -7.56
N HIS A 58 3.73 5.48 -8.19
CA HIS A 58 4.61 4.76 -9.10
C HIS A 58 4.52 5.32 -10.53
N PRO A 59 5.63 5.44 -11.28
CA PRO A 59 7.00 5.04 -10.93
C PRO A 59 7.85 6.14 -10.30
N THR A 60 7.33 7.35 -10.15
CA THR A 60 8.13 8.54 -9.82
C THR A 60 8.57 8.57 -8.35
N GLY A 61 7.85 7.87 -7.46
CA GLY A 61 7.98 7.99 -6.02
C GLY A 61 7.44 9.31 -5.47
N ALA A 62 6.77 10.12 -6.30
CA ALA A 62 6.27 11.42 -5.88
C ALA A 62 5.18 11.26 -4.82
N GLU A 63 5.34 11.93 -3.69
CA GLU A 63 4.37 11.92 -2.61
C GLU A 63 3.30 12.99 -2.80
N GLU A 64 2.04 12.62 -2.59
CA GLU A 64 0.90 13.53 -2.69
C GLU A 64 -0.09 13.25 -1.55
N VAL A 65 -0.57 14.31 -0.90
CA VAL A 65 -1.72 14.21 0.01
C VAL A 65 -3.01 14.31 -0.81
N VAL A 66 -3.76 13.22 -0.87
CA VAL A 66 -4.97 13.11 -1.69
C VAL A 66 -6.20 12.81 -0.84
N CYS A 67 -7.37 13.25 -1.30
CA CYS A 67 -8.63 12.86 -0.68
C CYS A 67 -8.89 11.37 -0.97
N GLU A 68 -9.23 10.60 0.07
CA GLU A 68 -9.50 9.15 -0.01
C GLU A 68 -10.54 8.79 -1.09
N LYS A 69 -11.50 9.70 -1.34
CA LYS A 69 -12.56 9.53 -2.33
C LYS A 69 -12.09 9.62 -3.79
N LYS A 70 -10.86 10.11 -4.03
CA LYS A 70 -10.29 10.28 -5.39
C LYS A 70 -9.48 9.07 -5.86
N VAL A 71 -9.29 8.09 -4.99
CA VAL A 71 -8.53 6.87 -5.28
C VAL A 71 -9.39 5.66 -4.96
N GLY A 72 -9.08 4.54 -5.60
CA GLY A 72 -9.65 3.23 -5.28
C GLY A 72 -8.59 2.32 -4.65
N LEU A 73 -9.02 1.34 -3.87
CA LEU A 73 -8.15 0.26 -3.38
C LEU A 73 -7.85 -0.69 -4.53
N ALA A 74 -6.57 -0.86 -4.87
CA ALA A 74 -6.10 -1.84 -5.85
C ALA A 74 -5.83 -3.18 -5.16
N ASP A 75 -5.05 -3.15 -4.09
CA ASP A 75 -4.69 -4.33 -3.30
C ASP A 75 -4.50 -3.97 -1.82
N ARG A 76 -4.69 -4.98 -0.97
CA ARG A 76 -4.41 -4.89 0.47
C ARG A 76 -3.73 -6.17 0.91
N SER A 77 -2.53 -6.01 1.46
CA SER A 77 -1.78 -7.11 2.07
C SER A 77 -2.55 -7.72 3.24
N LEU A 78 -2.55 -9.05 3.31
CA LEU A 78 -3.06 -9.79 4.47
C LEU A 78 -1.92 -10.11 5.43
N MET A 79 -2.06 -9.76 6.68
CA MET A 79 -1.08 -10.09 7.71
C MET A 79 -1.51 -11.35 8.47
N PRO A 80 -0.56 -12.20 8.90
CA PRO A 80 -0.87 -13.26 9.85
C PRO A 80 -1.63 -12.71 11.05
N GLY A 81 -2.77 -13.31 11.37
CA GLY A 81 -3.71 -12.84 12.40
C GLY A 81 -4.95 -12.12 11.86
N ASP A 82 -4.91 -11.62 10.62
CA ASP A 82 -6.06 -10.94 10.02
C ASP A 82 -7.27 -11.85 9.95
N VAL A 83 -8.43 -11.35 10.38
CA VAL A 83 -9.71 -12.04 10.25
C VAL A 83 -10.19 -11.93 8.81
N VAL A 84 -10.27 -13.07 8.14
CA VAL A 84 -10.63 -13.15 6.72
C VAL A 84 -11.95 -13.91 6.53
N ARG A 85 -12.64 -13.60 5.43
CA ARG A 85 -13.80 -14.36 4.97
C ARG A 85 -13.68 -14.62 3.48
N ARG A 86 -13.75 -15.89 3.10
CA ARG A 86 -13.70 -16.27 1.68
C ARG A 86 -15.02 -15.93 1.00
N MET A 87 -15.08 -14.92 0.15
CA MET A 87 -16.33 -14.57 -0.53
C MET A 87 -16.63 -15.55 -1.68
N ILE A 88 -17.66 -16.40 -1.52
CA ILE A 88 -18.17 -17.26 -2.59
C ILE A 88 -19.60 -16.84 -2.90
N LYS A 89 -19.88 -16.45 -4.15
CA LYS A 89 -21.21 -15.99 -4.57
C LYS A 89 -22.28 -17.05 -4.25
N GLY A 90 -23.33 -16.64 -3.54
CA GLY A 90 -24.45 -17.49 -3.17
C GLY A 90 -24.18 -18.48 -2.04
N LYS A 91 -23.04 -18.39 -1.33
CA LYS A 91 -22.75 -19.20 -0.15
C LYS A 91 -22.52 -18.31 1.06
N ASP A 92 -23.06 -18.72 2.21
CA ASP A 92 -22.54 -18.22 3.47
C ASP A 92 -21.22 -18.92 3.75
N THR A 93 -20.17 -18.15 3.94
CA THR A 93 -18.80 -18.64 3.97
C THR A 93 -18.19 -18.43 5.34
N GLN A 94 -17.46 -19.45 5.81
CA GLN A 94 -16.82 -19.41 7.13
C GLN A 94 -15.80 -18.28 7.23
N ARG A 95 -15.69 -17.72 8.44
CA ARG A 95 -14.64 -16.78 8.83
C ARG A 95 -13.42 -17.59 9.26
N GLY A 96 -12.24 -17.08 8.97
CA GLY A 96 -10.96 -17.67 9.38
C GLY A 96 -9.97 -16.57 9.75
N TYR A 97 -8.74 -16.97 10.00
CA TYR A 97 -7.63 -16.05 10.22
C TYR A 97 -6.50 -16.39 9.25
N CYS A 98 -5.83 -15.37 8.74
CA CYS A 98 -4.62 -15.55 7.94
C CYS A 98 -3.53 -16.18 8.82
N ARG A 99 -2.96 -17.32 8.41
CA ARG A 99 -1.89 -18.00 9.17
C ARG A 99 -0.50 -17.74 8.60
N HIS A 100 -0.41 -17.55 7.29
CA HIS A 100 0.83 -17.40 6.56
C HIS A 100 0.54 -16.67 5.26
N MET A 101 1.46 -15.79 4.85
CA MET A 101 1.41 -15.09 3.57
C MET A 101 2.74 -15.31 2.84
N GLU A 102 2.66 -15.44 1.53
CA GLU A 102 3.80 -15.44 0.62
C GLU A 102 3.59 -14.34 -0.41
N VAL A 103 4.57 -13.45 -0.54
CA VAL A 103 4.53 -12.33 -1.49
C VAL A 103 5.35 -12.71 -2.72
N THR A 104 4.79 -12.44 -3.90
CA THR A 104 5.47 -12.67 -5.18
C THR A 104 5.52 -11.38 -6.00
N ALA A 105 6.57 -11.22 -6.81
CA ALA A 105 6.75 -10.09 -7.70
C ALA A 105 6.86 -10.53 -9.16
N CYS A 106 6.47 -9.64 -10.06
CA CYS A 106 6.79 -9.71 -11.48
C CYS A 106 7.89 -8.68 -11.77
N VAL A 107 9.05 -9.14 -12.24
CA VAL A 107 10.23 -8.28 -12.43
C VAL A 107 10.62 -8.23 -13.90
N GLN A 108 10.96 -7.03 -14.39
CA GLN A 108 11.50 -6.84 -15.72
C GLN A 108 13.03 -6.86 -15.69
N VAL A 109 13.66 -7.64 -16.56
CA VAL A 109 15.13 -7.67 -16.68
C VAL A 109 15.62 -6.34 -17.29
N VAL A 110 16.51 -5.65 -16.58
CA VAL A 110 17.06 -4.35 -16.96
C VAL A 110 17.61 -4.38 -18.40
N GLY A 111 17.27 -3.36 -19.19
CA GLY A 111 17.69 -3.26 -20.60
C GLY A 111 16.89 -4.13 -21.56
N THR A 112 15.88 -4.87 -21.09
CA THR A 112 15.05 -5.74 -21.92
C THR A 112 13.56 -5.50 -21.67
N LYS A 113 12.69 -6.07 -22.53
CA LYS A 113 11.25 -6.16 -22.29
C LYS A 113 10.82 -7.48 -21.64
N HIS A 114 11.78 -8.32 -21.23
CA HIS A 114 11.49 -9.63 -20.68
C HIS A 114 11.03 -9.51 -19.22
N ILE A 115 9.88 -10.09 -18.90
CA ILE A 115 9.27 -10.08 -17.57
C ILE A 115 9.27 -11.50 -17.02
N ILE A 116 9.84 -11.66 -15.81
CA ILE A 116 9.80 -12.91 -15.05
C ILE A 116 8.71 -12.76 -13.98
N ASN A 117 7.68 -13.60 -14.06
CA ASN A 117 6.51 -13.53 -13.18
C ASN A 117 6.64 -14.47 -11.98
N ASN A 118 5.88 -14.19 -10.92
CA ASN A 118 5.70 -15.06 -9.75
C ASN A 118 7.00 -15.41 -9.01
N ILE A 119 7.97 -14.49 -8.96
CA ILE A 119 9.18 -14.68 -8.16
C ILE A 119 8.85 -14.38 -6.70
N LYS A 120 9.15 -15.33 -5.80
CA LYS A 120 9.03 -15.11 -4.35
C LYS A 120 9.84 -13.87 -3.97
N SER A 121 9.26 -12.95 -3.22
CA SER A 121 9.97 -11.74 -2.77
C SER A 121 11.20 -12.09 -1.93
N SER A 122 11.18 -13.21 -1.20
CA SER A 122 12.31 -13.76 -0.45
C SER A 122 13.51 -14.20 -1.30
N ASN A 123 13.33 -14.33 -2.63
CA ASN A 123 14.42 -14.60 -3.57
C ASN A 123 15.04 -13.31 -4.14
N LEU A 124 14.52 -12.13 -3.77
CA LEU A 124 14.96 -10.83 -4.24
C LEU A 124 15.70 -10.09 -3.11
N VAL A 125 16.73 -9.33 -3.47
CA VAL A 125 17.48 -8.47 -2.54
C VAL A 125 17.52 -7.07 -3.14
N SER A 126 17.23 -6.05 -2.34
CA SER A 126 17.32 -4.65 -2.78
C SER A 126 18.75 -4.32 -3.20
N LEU A 127 18.89 -3.57 -4.30
CA LEU A 127 20.19 -3.08 -4.74
C LEU A 127 20.84 -2.17 -3.70
N GLU A 128 20.06 -1.43 -2.91
CA GLU A 128 20.58 -0.58 -1.83
C GLU A 128 21.36 -1.42 -0.80
N VAL A 129 20.82 -2.60 -0.44
CA VAL A 129 21.46 -3.53 0.49
C VAL A 129 22.75 -4.11 -0.10
N ILE A 130 22.76 -4.41 -1.40
CA ILE A 130 23.93 -4.96 -2.09
C ILE A 130 25.03 -3.90 -2.28
N LEU A 131 24.64 -2.67 -2.60
CA LEU A 131 25.54 -1.58 -2.94
C LEU A 131 25.98 -0.75 -1.72
N GLY A 132 25.38 -0.97 -0.55
CA GLY A 132 25.75 -0.30 0.70
C GLY A 132 25.38 1.18 0.75
N PHE A 133 24.40 1.63 -0.05
CA PHE A 133 23.89 2.99 0.01
C PHE A 133 22.73 3.07 1.00
N ASN A 134 22.87 3.92 2.02
CA ASN A 134 21.71 4.51 2.69
C ASN A 134 21.36 5.76 1.88
N LEU A 135 20.20 5.79 1.24
CA LEU A 135 19.61 7.03 0.74
C LEU A 135 19.09 7.87 1.92
#